data_AF-A0A538DRN6-F1
#
_entry.id   AF-A0A538DRN6-F1
#
_cell.length_a   1.000
_cell.length_b   1.000
_cell.length_c   1.000
_cell.angle_alpha   90.00
_cell.angle_beta   90.00
_cell.angle_gamma   90.00
#
_symmetry.space_group_name_H-M   'P 1'
#
loop_
_entity.id
_entity.type
_entity.pdbx_description
1 polymer ?
#
loop_
_entity_poly.entity_id
_entity_poly.type
_entity_poly.pdbx_seq_one_letter_code
_entity_poly.pdbx_strand_id
1 'polypeptide(L)'
;MIRRRRRSGVHAVTIGALPRGEALAPSFASAAETCLDDVFGYLLYLTKDRPLAEDLTGATFETALRRWRRFDPRRGTARAWLLAIARSTALDWFRADARRRRREARVGVAEL
;
A
#
# COMPACT_ATOMS: atom_id res chain seq x y z
N MET A 1 -9.76 7.21 20.64
CA MET A 1 -10.57 5.96 20.64
C MET A 1 -10.92 5.61 19.19
N ILE A 2 -10.12 4.79 18.51
CA ILE A 2 -10.41 4.36 17.13
C ILE A 2 -11.25 3.08 17.23
N ARG A 3 -12.54 3.19 16.90
CA ARG A 3 -13.47 2.06 16.84
C ARG A 3 -12.94 1.04 15.84
N ARG A 4 -12.52 -0.13 16.35
CA ARG A 4 -12.47 -1.37 15.58
C ARG A 4 -13.89 -1.66 15.08
N ARG A 5 -14.11 -1.64 13.77
CA ARG A 5 -15.28 -2.26 13.17
C ARG A 5 -14.83 -3.53 12.44
N ARG A 6 -15.20 -4.68 13.00
CA ARG A 6 -15.10 -6.00 12.37
C ARG A 6 -16.19 -6.14 11.31
N ARG A 7 -15.79 -6.73 10.17
CA ARG A 7 -16.50 -7.59 9.18
C ARG A 7 -17.72 -7.02 8.42
N SER A 8 -17.72 -7.15 7.08
CA SER A 8 -18.22 -8.33 6.33
C SER A 8 -18.63 -7.94 4.89
N GLY A 9 -18.27 -8.78 3.90
CA GLY A 9 -18.68 -8.68 2.49
C GLY A 9 -17.51 -9.04 1.56
N VAL A 10 -17.06 -10.30 1.53
CA VAL A 10 -17.43 -11.34 0.55
C VAL A 10 -17.30 -10.86 -0.91
N HIS A 11 -16.12 -11.01 -1.49
CA HIS A 11 -15.94 -11.29 -2.92
C HIS A 11 -14.82 -12.31 -3.10
N ALA A 12 -15.04 -13.53 -2.62
CA ALA A 12 -14.24 -14.68 -3.03
C ALA A 12 -14.68 -15.08 -4.45
N VAL A 13 -14.03 -14.51 -5.46
CA VAL A 13 -13.97 -15.16 -6.79
C VAL A 13 -12.82 -16.15 -6.71
N THR A 14 -13.13 -17.37 -6.28
CA THR A 14 -12.21 -18.50 -6.28
C THR A 14 -12.09 -19.03 -7.71
N ILE A 15 -11.12 -18.54 -8.48
CA ILE A 15 -10.74 -19.15 -9.77
C ILE A 15 -9.54 -20.07 -9.50
N GLY A 16 -9.75 -21.38 -9.69
CA GLY A 16 -8.68 -22.37 -9.86
C GLY A 16 -8.24 -23.05 -8.56
N ALA A 17 -8.54 -24.35 -8.47
CA ALA A 17 -8.02 -25.23 -7.43
C ALA A 17 -6.49 -25.18 -7.36
N LEU A 18 -5.94 -24.81 -6.20
CA LEU A 18 -4.50 -24.83 -5.90
C LEU A 18 -4.17 -26.04 -5.00
N PRO A 19 -2.96 -26.62 -5.14
CA PRO A 19 -2.61 -27.92 -4.58
C PRO A 19 -2.66 -27.95 -3.05
N ARG A 20 -3.17 -29.07 -2.51
CA ARG A 20 -3.07 -29.42 -1.09
C ARG A 20 -1.59 -29.56 -0.73
N GLY A 21 -1.03 -28.56 -0.05
CA GLY A 21 0.36 -28.64 0.44
C GLY A 21 0.97 -27.40 1.11
N GLU A 22 0.36 -26.21 1.07
CA GLU A 22 1.01 -24.94 1.50
C GLU A 22 0.29 -24.25 2.68
N ALA A 23 -0.21 -25.01 3.65
CA ALA A 23 -1.18 -24.52 4.64
C ALA A 23 -0.62 -23.73 5.86
N LEU A 24 0.56 -23.09 5.80
CA LEU A 24 1.14 -22.42 6.99
C LEU A 24 1.56 -20.95 6.80
N ALA A 25 1.79 -20.48 5.57
CA ALA A 25 2.08 -19.06 5.33
C ALA A 25 0.83 -18.35 4.77
N PRO A 26 0.51 -17.11 5.22
CA PRO A 26 -0.56 -16.35 4.58
C PRO A 26 -0.25 -16.20 3.09
N SER A 27 -1.26 -16.25 2.23
CA SER A 27 -1.10 -15.87 0.83
C SER A 27 -1.05 -14.34 0.71
N PHE A 28 -0.50 -13.83 -0.40
CA PHE A 28 -0.52 -12.40 -0.67
C PHE A 28 -1.96 -11.87 -0.73
N ALA A 29 -2.85 -12.58 -1.43
CA ALA A 29 -4.25 -12.18 -1.59
C ALA A 29 -4.95 -12.00 -0.24
N SER A 30 -4.81 -12.97 0.67
CA SER A 30 -5.41 -12.88 2.02
C SER A 30 -4.83 -11.72 2.84
N ALA A 31 -3.52 -11.49 2.75
CA ALA A 31 -2.89 -10.35 3.42
C ALA A 31 -3.36 -9.01 2.84
N ALA A 32 -3.49 -8.91 1.51
CA ALA A 32 -3.93 -7.71 0.82
C ALA A 32 -5.39 -7.37 1.14
N GLU A 33 -6.30 -8.34 1.04
CA GLU A 33 -7.71 -8.17 1.40
C GLU A 33 -7.88 -7.68 2.84
N THR A 34 -7.11 -8.23 3.78
CA THR A 34 -7.21 -7.87 5.21
C THR A 34 -6.62 -6.48 5.50
N CYS A 35 -5.64 -6.03 4.72
CA CYS A 35 -4.88 -4.80 5.00
C CYS A 35 -5.22 -3.64 4.07
N LEU A 36 -6.10 -3.82 3.08
CA LEU A 36 -6.44 -2.78 2.10
C LEU A 36 -6.92 -1.50 2.78
N ASP A 37 -7.90 -1.59 3.68
CA ASP A 37 -8.44 -0.44 4.41
C ASP A 37 -7.41 0.24 5.30
N ASP A 38 -6.50 -0.53 5.92
CA ASP A 38 -5.45 0.01 6.78
C ASP A 38 -4.41 0.79 5.97
N VAL A 39 -3.97 0.25 4.83
CA VAL A 39 -3.01 0.91 3.94
C VAL A 39 -3.63 2.15 3.33
N PHE A 40 -4.85 2.02 2.81
CA PHE A 40 -5.58 3.13 2.22
C PHE A 40 -5.84 4.24 3.25
N GLY A 41 -6.33 3.89 4.45
CA GLY A 41 -6.57 4.86 5.52
C GLY A 41 -5.31 5.56 6.01
N TYR A 42 -4.19 4.85 6.10
CA TYR A 42 -2.89 5.44 6.43
C TYR A 42 -2.43 6.44 5.36
N LEU A 43 -2.53 6.09 4.08
CA LEU A 43 -2.16 6.96 2.98
C LEU A 43 -3.07 8.18 2.88
N LEU A 44 -4.38 8.00 3.02
CA LEU A 44 -5.35 9.10 3.07
C LEU A 44 -5.04 10.06 4.23
N TYR A 45 -4.65 9.52 5.39
CA TYR A 45 -4.22 10.36 6.50
C TYR A 45 -3.00 11.21 6.17
N LEU A 46 -2.02 10.66 5.45
CA LEU A 46 -0.79 11.37 5.07
C LEU A 46 -1.00 12.38 3.94
N THR A 47 -1.76 12.02 2.91
CA THR A 47 -1.92 12.84 1.69
C THR A 47 -2.98 13.90 1.85
N LYS A 48 -4.03 13.65 2.65
CA LYS A 48 -5.27 14.45 2.69
C LYS A 48 -5.93 14.62 1.32
N ASP A 49 -5.57 13.75 0.37
CA ASP A 49 -6.02 13.74 -1.01
C ASP A 49 -6.46 12.31 -1.34
N ARG A 50 -7.74 12.15 -1.66
CA ARG A 50 -8.39 10.86 -1.88
C ARG A 50 -7.88 10.19 -3.17
N PRO A 51 -7.94 10.82 -4.36
CA PRO A 51 -7.33 10.29 -5.57
C PRO A 51 -5.86 9.86 -5.38
N LEU A 52 -5.04 10.73 -4.78
CA LEU A 52 -3.62 10.40 -4.56
C LEU A 52 -3.45 9.22 -3.61
N ALA A 53 -4.29 9.11 -2.57
CA ALA A 53 -4.25 7.96 -1.66
C ALA A 53 -4.60 6.65 -2.38
N GLU A 54 -5.54 6.66 -3.32
CA GLU A 54 -5.89 5.50 -4.14
C GLU A 54 -4.72 5.06 -5.02
N ASP A 55 -4.08 6.00 -5.71
CA ASP A 55 -2.90 5.74 -6.54
C ASP A 55 -1.73 5.15 -5.73
N LEU A 56 -1.41 5.76 -4.58
CA LEU A 56 -0.35 5.27 -3.71
C LEU A 56 -0.69 3.91 -3.08
N THR A 57 -1.98 3.62 -2.86
CA THR A 57 -2.43 2.30 -2.39
C THR A 57 -2.15 1.24 -3.46
N GLY A 58 -2.52 1.51 -4.71
CA GLY A 58 -2.20 0.64 -5.85
C GLY A 58 -0.70 0.38 -5.98
N ALA A 59 0.11 1.43 -5.99
CA ALA A 59 1.57 1.33 -6.06
C ALA A 59 2.19 0.55 -4.88
N THR A 60 1.59 0.67 -3.69
CA THR A 60 2.00 -0.09 -2.50
C THR A 60 1.77 -1.58 -2.69
N PHE A 61 0.57 -1.99 -3.10
CA PHE A 61 0.25 -3.41 -3.30
C PHE A 61 0.97 -4.01 -4.50
N GLU A 62 1.22 -3.25 -5.55
CA GLU A 62 2.06 -3.66 -6.67
C GLU A 62 3.51 -3.94 -6.21
N THR A 63 4.08 -3.02 -5.43
CA THR A 63 5.43 -3.20 -4.86
C THR A 63 5.47 -4.39 -3.90
N ALA A 64 4.44 -4.54 -3.07
CA ALA A 64 4.31 -5.64 -2.14
C ALA A 64 4.23 -6.98 -2.86
N LEU A 65 3.43 -7.09 -3.93
CA LEU A 65 3.30 -8.31 -4.72
C LEU A 65 4.67 -8.73 -5.30
N ARG A 66 5.42 -7.79 -5.89
CA ARG A 66 6.78 -8.08 -6.41
C ARG A 66 7.74 -8.55 -5.33
N ARG A 67 7.57 -8.10 -4.09
CA ARG A 67 8.46 -8.42 -2.95
C ARG A 67 7.95 -9.56 -2.08
N TRP A 68 6.76 -10.11 -2.36
CA TRP A 68 6.07 -11.06 -1.49
C TRP A 68 6.90 -12.29 -1.15
N ARG A 69 7.66 -12.82 -2.12
CA ARG A 69 8.56 -13.99 -1.90
C ARG A 69 9.64 -13.76 -0.85
N ARG A 70 9.90 -12.52 -0.45
CA ARG A 70 10.87 -12.15 0.59
C ARG A 70 10.22 -11.82 1.93
N PHE A 71 8.88 -11.82 2.01
CA PHE A 71 8.18 -11.65 3.27
C PHE A 71 8.40 -12.88 4.14
N ASP A 72 8.82 -12.64 5.39
CA ASP A 72 9.03 -13.66 6.39
C ASP A 72 8.12 -13.39 7.60
N PRO A 73 7.07 -14.21 7.82
CA PRO A 73 6.17 -14.07 8.97
C PRO A 73 6.88 -14.11 10.33
N ARG A 74 8.09 -14.70 10.42
CA ARG A 74 8.88 -14.76 11.65
C ARG A 74 9.50 -13.40 12.01
N ARG A 75 9.64 -12.49 11.05
CA ARG A 75 10.23 -11.15 11.24
C ARG A 75 9.19 -10.06 11.51
N GLY A 76 7.90 -10.38 11.36
CA GLY A 76 6.82 -9.45 11.64
C GLY A 76 5.53 -9.78 10.90
N THR A 77 4.47 -9.06 11.25
CA THR A 77 3.14 -9.23 10.63
C THR A 77 3.12 -8.68 9.21
N ALA A 78 2.30 -9.28 8.33
CA ALA A 78 2.08 -8.78 6.97
C ALA A 78 1.55 -7.33 6.98
N ARG A 79 0.70 -6.97 7.95
CA ARG A 79 0.19 -5.60 8.13
C ARG A 79 1.31 -4.59 8.36
N ALA A 80 2.21 -4.86 9.30
CA ALA A 80 3.33 -3.96 9.59
C ALA A 80 4.27 -3.83 8.38
N TRP A 81 4.50 -4.94 7.67
CA TRP A 81 5.31 -4.96 6.45
C TRP A 81 4.68 -4.13 5.32
N LEU A 82 3.37 -4.29 5.08
CA LEU A 82 2.62 -3.51 4.09
C LEU A 82 2.61 -2.01 4.43
N LEU A 83 2.38 -1.64 5.69
CA LEU A 83 2.44 -0.24 6.13
C LEU A 83 3.84 0.36 5.98
N ALA A 84 4.91 -0.42 6.15
CA ALA A 84 6.27 0.02 5.88
C ALA A 84 6.52 0.30 4.39
N ILE A 85 5.97 -0.53 3.50
CA ILE A 85 5.99 -0.27 2.05
C ILE A 85 5.19 1.00 1.75
N ALA A 86 3.96 1.12 2.27
CA ALA A 86 3.10 2.30 2.08
C ALA A 86 3.80 3.60 2.48
N ARG A 87 4.47 3.59 3.65
CA ARG A 87 5.28 4.72 4.12
C ARG A 87 6.38 5.06 3.13
N SER A 88 7.12 4.06 2.65
CA SER A 88 8.23 4.27 1.72
C SER A 88 7.72 4.87 0.40
N THR A 89 6.66 4.29 -0.16
CA THR A 89 5.99 4.76 -1.38
C THR A 89 5.53 6.22 -1.25
N ALA A 90 4.88 6.58 -0.14
CA ALA A 90 4.45 7.96 0.12
C ALA A 90 5.63 8.93 0.24
N LEU A 91 6.70 8.54 0.97
CA LEU A 91 7.88 9.38 1.11
C LEU A 91 8.58 9.62 -0.23
N ASP A 92 8.66 8.59 -1.08
CA ASP A 92 9.25 8.72 -2.41
C ASP A 92 8.42 9.63 -3.32
N TRP A 93 7.09 9.54 -3.24
CA TRP A 93 6.19 10.47 -3.92
C TRP A 93 6.38 11.92 -3.44
N PHE A 94 6.38 12.17 -2.11
CA PHE A 94 6.58 13.51 -1.56
C PHE A 94 7.93 14.11 -1.98
N ARG A 95 8.99 13.29 -2.00
CA ARG A 95 10.32 13.71 -2.48
C ARG A 95 10.28 14.05 -3.98
N ALA A 96 9.57 13.29 -4.79
CA ALA A 96 9.42 13.55 -6.23
C ALA A 96 8.63 14.83 -6.49
N ASP A 97 7.50 15.01 -5.81
CA ASP A 97 6.65 16.21 -5.93
C ASP A 97 7.39 17.47 -5.49
N ALA A 98 8.13 17.41 -4.36
CA ALA A 98 8.96 18.51 -3.92
C ALA A 98 10.05 18.88 -4.95
N ARG A 99 10.67 17.90 -5.61
CA ARG A 99 11.63 18.17 -6.70
C ARG A 99 10.96 18.79 -7.92
N ARG A 100 9.75 18.34 -8.27
CA ARG A 100 8.97 18.88 -9.39
C ARG A 100 8.61 20.35 -9.15
N ARG A 101 8.00 20.67 -8.00
CA ARG A 101 7.64 22.05 -7.64
C ARG A 101 8.85 23.00 -7.64
N ARG A 102 10.02 22.54 -7.16
CA ARG A 102 11.26 23.33 -7.21
C ARG A 102 11.73 23.62 -8.64
N ARG A 103 11.49 22.72 -9.60
CA ARG A 103 11.82 22.96 -11.01
C ARG A 103 10.85 23.95 -11.63
N GLU A 104 9.56 23.78 -11.39
CA GLU A 104 8.51 24.69 -11.86
C GLU A 104 8.72 26.12 -11.36
N ALA A 105 9.05 26.29 -10.07
CA ALA A 105 9.37 27.61 -9.51
C ALA A 105 10.62 28.26 -10.14
N ARG A 106 11.62 27.47 -10.56
CA ARG A 106 12.81 28.01 -11.24
C ARG A 106 12.52 28.46 -12.66
N VAL A 107 11.67 27.73 -13.38
CA VAL A 107 11.25 28.09 -14.73
C VAL A 107 10.35 29.33 -14.70
N GLY A 108 9.38 29.39 -13.79
CA GLY A 108 8.50 30.57 -13.65
C GLY A 108 9.22 31.87 -13.24
N VAL A 109 10.42 31.77 -12.64
CA VAL A 109 11.28 32.94 -12.36
C VAL A 109 12.14 33.32 -13.57
N ALA A 110 12.39 32.41 -14.50
CA ALA A 110 13.15 32.69 -15.72
C ALA A 110 12.29 33.26 -16.86
N GLU A 111 10.97 33.18 -16.76
CA GLU A 111 10.01 33.73 -17.73
C GLU A 111 9.52 35.15 -17.38
N LEU A 112 10.04 35.76 -16.31
CA LEU A 112 9.77 37.14 -15.86
C LEU A 112 11.04 38.00 -15.93
#